data_AF-A0A062GUP3-F1
#
_entry.id   AF-A0A062GUP3-F1
#
_cell.length_a   1.000
_cell.length_b   1.000
_cell.length_c   1.000
_cell.angle_alpha   90.00
_cell.angle_beta   90.00
_cell.angle_gamma   90.00
#
_symmetry.space_group_name_H-M   'P 1'
#
loop_
_entity.id
_entity.type
_entity.pdbx_description
1 polymer ?
#
loop_
_entity_poly.entity_id
_entity_poly.type
_entity_poly.pdbx_seq_one_letter_code
_entity_poly.pdbx_strand_id
1 'polypeptide(L)'
;MANSAQAKKRARQNVTARKHNASLRSMVRTYIKRTLSAIAGGDYAVATEAYKKAVPVIDRMADKGIIHKNKAARHKSRLNAQVKALAN
;
A
#
# COMPACT_ATOMS: atom_id res chain seq x y z
N MET A 1 -6.06 16.30 -28.19
CA MET A 1 -6.58 15.13 -28.94
C MET A 1 -5.46 14.14 -29.21
N ALA A 2 -5.75 12.84 -29.23
CA ALA A 2 -4.78 11.83 -29.65
C ALA A 2 -4.77 11.75 -31.18
N ASN A 3 -3.88 12.54 -31.81
CA ASN A 3 -3.92 12.78 -33.26
C ASN A 3 -3.28 11.67 -34.10
N SER A 4 -2.58 10.71 -33.48
CA SER A 4 -2.04 9.52 -34.16
C SER A 4 -2.74 8.24 -33.69
N ALA A 5 -2.75 7.20 -34.54
CA ALA A 5 -3.31 5.88 -34.18
C ALA A 5 -2.66 5.31 -32.91
N GLN A 6 -1.34 5.50 -32.77
CA GLN A 6 -0.58 5.07 -31.59
C GLN A 6 -0.98 5.87 -30.34
N ALA A 7 -1.19 7.18 -30.46
CA ALA A 7 -1.66 8.00 -29.34
C ALA A 7 -3.05 7.55 -28.85
N LYS A 8 -3.98 7.22 -29.78
CA LYS A 8 -5.30 6.69 -29.43
C LYS A 8 -5.19 5.34 -28.72
N LYS A 9 -4.27 4.46 -29.15
CA LYS A 9 -3.98 3.19 -28.49
C LYS A 9 -3.43 3.40 -27.06
N ARG A 10 -2.47 4.30 -26.88
CA ARG A 10 -1.89 4.63 -25.57
C ARG A 10 -2.95 5.19 -24.61
N ALA A 11 -3.86 6.03 -25.09
CA ALA A 11 -4.96 6.55 -24.28
C ALA A 11 -5.85 5.42 -23.74
N ARG A 12 -6.24 4.46 -24.59
CA ARG A 12 -7.03 3.29 -24.16
C ARG A 12 -6.29 2.42 -23.14
N GLN A 13 -5.01 2.13 -23.38
CA GLN A 13 -4.17 1.36 -22.45
C GLN A 13 -4.03 2.05 -21.08
N ASN A 14 -3.90 3.38 -21.06
CA ASN A 14 -3.78 4.15 -19.83
C ASN A 14 -5.02 3.99 -18.94
N VAL A 15 -6.23 4.04 -19.51
CA VAL A 15 -7.48 3.87 -18.74
C VAL A 15 -7.49 2.50 -18.04
N THR A 16 -7.14 1.43 -18.74
CA THR A 16 -7.09 0.08 -18.18
C THR A 16 -6.03 -0.03 -17.07
N ALA A 17 -4.80 0.44 -17.35
CA ALA A 17 -3.72 0.42 -16.37
C ALA A 17 -4.03 1.28 -15.13
N ARG A 18 -4.69 2.44 -15.31
CA ARG A 18 -5.11 3.32 -14.22
C ARG A 18 -6.11 2.62 -13.31
N LYS A 19 -7.14 1.97 -13.86
CA LYS A 19 -8.17 1.24 -13.10
C LYS A 19 -7.53 0.10 -12.29
N HIS A 20 -6.69 -0.71 -12.93
CA HIS A 20 -5.97 -1.79 -12.25
C HIS A 20 -5.05 -1.28 -11.12
N ASN A 21 -4.24 -0.25 -11.40
CA ASN A 21 -3.31 0.27 -10.39
C ASN A 21 -4.04 1.00 -9.25
N ALA A 22 -5.25 1.50 -9.48
CA ALA A 22 -6.07 2.10 -8.43
C ALA A 22 -6.51 1.07 -7.38
N SER A 23 -6.93 -0.14 -7.80
CA SER A 23 -7.32 -1.20 -6.85
C SER A 23 -6.14 -1.67 -6.00
N LEU A 24 -4.96 -1.86 -6.61
CA LEU A 24 -3.75 -2.24 -5.89
C LEU A 24 -3.31 -1.18 -4.88
N ARG A 25 -3.35 0.11 -5.25
CA ARG A 25 -3.10 1.20 -4.30
C ARG A 25 -4.13 1.25 -3.18
N SER A 26 -5.40 0.97 -3.49
CA SER A 26 -6.47 0.91 -2.48
C SER A 26 -6.20 -0.21 -1.47
N MET A 27 -5.82 -1.41 -1.95
CA MET A 27 -5.47 -2.54 -1.11
C MET A 27 -4.38 -2.18 -0.09
N VAL A 28 -3.25 -1.59 -0.53
CA VAL A 28 -2.17 -1.15 0.38
C VAL A 28 -2.70 -0.21 1.46
N ARG A 29 -3.49 0.80 1.06
CA ARG A 29 -4.05 1.78 2.01
C ARG A 29 -4.98 1.12 3.02
N THR A 30 -5.78 0.14 2.60
CA THR A 30 -6.68 -0.60 3.50
C THR A 30 -5.91 -1.36 4.57
N TYR A 31 -4.84 -2.07 4.20
CA TYR A 31 -4.01 -2.78 5.19
C TYR A 31 -3.33 -1.80 6.16
N ILE A 32 -2.79 -0.69 5.67
CA ILE A 32 -2.22 0.35 6.52
C ILE A 32 -3.28 0.91 7.50
N LYS A 33 -4.49 1.21 7.02
CA LYS A 33 -5.59 1.70 7.87
C LYS A 33 -5.99 0.68 8.94
N ARG A 34 -6.04 -0.60 8.60
CA ARG A 34 -6.34 -1.67 9.56
C ARG A 34 -5.29 -1.75 10.66
N THR A 35 -4.01 -1.67 10.31
CA THR A 35 -2.92 -1.63 11.31
C THR A 35 -3.03 -0.38 12.19
N LEU A 36 -3.28 0.80 11.61
CA LEU A 36 -3.45 2.04 12.40
C LEU A 36 -4.67 1.97 13.33
N SER A 37 -5.78 1.38 12.88
CA SER A 37 -6.96 1.16 13.71
C SER A 37 -6.69 0.19 14.85
N ALA A 38 -5.90 -0.87 14.62
CA ALA A 38 -5.49 -1.81 15.66
C ALA A 38 -4.56 -1.13 16.68
N ILE A 39 -3.64 -0.29 16.22
CA ILE A 39 -2.76 0.51 17.09
C ILE A 39 -3.58 1.46 17.96
N ALA A 40 -4.58 2.14 17.38
CA ALA A 40 -5.47 3.03 18.12
C ALA A 40 -6.31 2.30 19.19
N GLY A 41 -6.55 1.00 19.02
CA GLY A 41 -7.22 0.16 20.01
C GLY A 41 -6.35 -0.21 21.22
N GLY A 42 -5.03 0.02 21.16
CA GLY A 42 -4.11 -0.20 22.28
C GLY A 42 -3.70 -1.66 22.55
N ASP A 43 -4.28 -2.63 21.86
CA ASP A 43 -3.91 -4.05 22.00
C ASP A 43 -2.67 -4.39 21.16
N TYR A 44 -1.56 -4.68 21.85
CA TYR A 44 -0.29 -5.03 21.23
C TYR A 44 -0.34 -6.30 20.36
N ALA A 45 -1.05 -7.34 20.81
CA ALA A 45 -1.13 -8.61 20.08
C ALA A 45 -1.90 -8.42 18.77
N VAL A 46 -3.03 -7.73 18.84
CA VAL A 46 -3.87 -7.43 17.66
C VAL A 46 -3.13 -6.51 16.68
N ALA A 47 -2.44 -5.48 17.18
CA ALA A 47 -1.63 -4.57 16.36
C ALA A 47 -0.48 -5.30 15.65
N THR A 48 0.19 -6.22 16.35
CA THR A 48 1.28 -7.04 15.80
C THR A 48 0.79 -7.97 14.68
N GLU A 49 -0.34 -8.65 14.89
CA GLU A 49 -0.92 -9.53 13.86
C GLU A 49 -1.43 -8.73 12.64
N ALA A 50 -2.02 -7.56 12.85
CA ALA A 50 -2.40 -6.66 11.76
C ALA A 50 -1.18 -6.16 10.99
N TYR A 51 -0.06 -5.87 11.67
CA TYR A 51 1.19 -5.45 11.05
C TYR A 51 1.83 -6.57 10.22
N LYS A 52 1.92 -7.80 10.76
CA LYS A 52 2.42 -8.99 10.03
C LYS A 52 1.68 -9.23 8.72
N LYS A 53 0.36 -9.01 8.70
CA LYS A 53 -0.46 -9.13 7.48
C LYS A 53 -0.25 -7.97 6.50
N ALA A 54 0.07 -6.78 6.97
CA ALA A 54 0.27 -5.60 6.13
C ALA A 54 1.63 -5.60 5.39
N VAL A 55 2.70 -6.05 6.05
CA VAL A 55 4.07 -6.09 5.49
C VAL A 55 4.15 -6.80 4.11
N PRO A 56 3.67 -8.05 3.93
CA PRO A 56 3.79 -8.75 2.65
C PRO A 56 2.99 -8.07 1.54
N VAL A 57 1.87 -7.41 1.86
CA VAL A 57 1.09 -6.64 0.90
C VAL A 57 1.86 -5.40 0.45
N ILE A 58 2.45 -4.66 1.39
CA ILE A 58 3.24 -3.46 1.09
C ILE A 58 4.44 -3.81 0.19
N ASP A 59 5.19 -4.85 0.54
CA ASP A 59 6.39 -5.24 -0.20
C ASP A 59 6.06 -5.79 -1.60
N ARG A 60 5.00 -6.60 -1.72
CA ARG A 60 4.54 -7.09 -3.03
C ARG A 60 4.10 -5.96 -3.96
N MET A 61 3.50 -4.89 -3.42
CA MET A 61 3.08 -3.74 -4.22
C MET A 61 4.25 -2.82 -4.57
N ALA A 62 5.31 -2.83 -3.76
CA ALA A 62 6.57 -2.17 -4.10
C ALA A 62 7.29 -2.91 -5.24
N ASP A 63 7.29 -4.25 -5.19
CA ASP A 63 7.91 -5.09 -6.21
C ASP A 63 7.20 -4.96 -7.58
N LYS A 64 5.86 -4.85 -7.57
CA LYS A 64 5.05 -4.56 -8.76
C LYS A 64 5.19 -3.11 -9.27
N GLY A 65 6.01 -2.27 -8.63
CA GLY A 65 6.19 -0.86 -9.02
C GLY A 65 4.99 0.04 -8.78
N ILE A 66 3.98 -0.42 -8.02
CA ILE A 66 2.79 0.39 -7.68
C ILE A 66 3.14 1.49 -6.68
N ILE A 67 4.08 1.20 -5.79
CA ILE A 67 4.70 2.17 -4.87
C ILE A 67 6.22 2.05 -4.94
N HIS A 68 6.93 3.13 -4.67
CA HIS A 68 8.39 3.09 -4.62
C HIS A 68 8.88 2.30 -3.39
N LYS A 69 10.02 1.59 -3.51
CA LYS A 69 10.63 0.82 -2.42
C LYS A 69 10.90 1.68 -1.18
N ASN A 70 11.40 2.91 -1.37
CA ASN A 70 11.60 3.87 -0.26
C ASN A 70 10.29 4.25 0.45
N LYS A 71 9.17 4.33 -0.29
CA LYS A 71 7.85 4.59 0.30
C LYS A 71 7.39 3.39 1.13
N ALA A 72 7.59 2.17 0.63
CA ALA A 72 7.32 0.94 1.37
C ALA A 72 8.17 0.86 2.66
N ALA A 73 9.49 1.08 2.56
CA ALA A 73 10.40 1.11 3.70
C ALA A 73 9.96 2.13 4.77
N ARG A 74 9.57 3.34 4.35
CA ARG A 74 9.05 4.37 5.26
C ARG A 74 7.76 3.94 5.96
N HIS A 75 6.83 3.30 5.25
CA HIS A 75 5.60 2.80 5.86
C HIS A 75 5.89 1.68 6.88
N LYS A 76 6.75 0.72 6.55
CA LYS A 76 7.13 -0.36 7.46
C LYS A 76 7.79 0.18 8.73
N SER A 77 8.79 1.06 8.58
CA SER A 77 9.52 1.65 9.70
C SER A 77 8.59 2.41 10.66
N ARG A 78 7.71 3.28 10.13
CA ARG A 78 6.78 4.07 10.96
C ARG A 78 5.75 3.21 11.69
N LEU A 79 5.16 2.22 11.00
CA LEU A 79 4.17 1.33 11.63
C LEU A 79 4.83 0.47 12.72
N ASN A 80 6.03 -0.05 12.46
CA ASN A 80 6.74 -0.86 13.45
C ASN A 80 7.09 -0.06 14.72
N ALA A 81 7.52 1.20 14.56
CA ALA A 81 7.80 2.07 15.70
C ALA A 81 6.56 2.31 16.58
N GLN A 82 5.39 2.50 15.95
CA GLN A 82 4.13 2.68 16.67
C GLN A 82 3.68 1.40 17.38
N VAL A 83 3.78 0.23 16.72
CA VAL A 83 3.44 -1.05 17.36
C VAL A 83 4.37 -1.34 18.54
N LYS A 84 5.68 -1.10 18.39
CA LYS A 84 6.66 -1.28 19.47
C LYS A 84 6.36 -0.37 20.67
N ALA A 85 5.91 0.86 20.42
CA ALA A 85 5.56 1.81 21.47
C ALA A 85 4.33 1.38 22.31
N LEU A 86 3.52 0.41 21.86
CA LEU A 86 2.42 -0.14 22.65
C LEU A 86 2.86 -1.19 23.67
N ALA A 87 4.06 -1.76 23.52
CA ALA A 87 4.61 -2.77 24.44
C ALA A 87 5.53 -2.19 25.52
N ASN A 88 5.86 -0.90 25.41
CA ASN A 88 6.65 -0.15 26.38
C ASN A 88 5.73 0.71 27.23
#